data_AF-A0A348TNC8-F1
#
_entry.id   AF-A0A348TNC8-F1
#
_cell.length_a   1.000
_cell.length_b   1.000
_cell.length_c   1.000
_cell.angle_alpha   90.00
_cell.angle_beta   90.00
_cell.angle_gamma   90.00
#
_symmetry.space_group_name_H-M   'P 1'
#
loop_
_entity.id
_entity.type
_entity.pdbx_description
1 polymer ?
#
loop_
_entity_poly.entity_id
_entity_poly.type
_entity_poly.pdbx_seq_one_letter_code
_entity_poly.pdbx_strand_id
1 'polypeptide(L)'
;MKFDTLPRLTDWLPTTKKEMEIRGWDSLDVIIVSGDAYVDHPAFGTAVIGRLIEAEGFKVGILPQPNWRDDLRDFKKLGKPNLFFGVTAGCVDSMVNHSTAARRKRSN
;
A
#
# COMPACT_ATOMS: atom_id res chain seq x y z
N MET A 1 -7.48 23.72 18.92
CA MET A 1 -6.69 22.94 17.93
C MET A 1 -7.06 21.48 18.15
N LYS A 2 -7.82 20.85 17.24
CA LYS A 2 -8.36 19.49 17.45
C LYS A 2 -7.28 18.47 17.10
N PHE A 3 -6.60 17.94 18.11
CA PHE A 3 -5.61 16.87 17.94
C PHE A 3 -6.25 15.50 17.66
N ASP A 4 -7.58 15.37 17.79
CA ASP A 4 -8.32 14.11 17.60
C ASP A 4 -8.52 13.68 16.14
N THR A 5 -8.16 14.51 15.16
CA THR A 5 -8.32 14.21 13.72
C THR A 5 -7.00 13.90 13.01
N LEU A 6 -5.87 13.94 13.72
CA LEU A 6 -4.60 13.49 13.16
C LEU A 6 -4.53 11.96 13.27
N PRO A 7 -4.17 11.24 12.19
CA PRO A 7 -3.97 9.80 12.26
C PRO A 7 -2.94 9.50 13.35
N ARG A 8 -3.26 8.56 14.25
CA ARG A 8 -2.33 8.20 15.31
C ARG A 8 -1.16 7.44 14.68
N LEU A 9 0.02 7.52 15.29
CA LEU A 9 1.20 6.78 14.83
C LEU A 9 0.93 5.26 14.69
N THR A 10 -0.09 4.74 15.36
CA THR A 10 -0.53 3.34 15.31
C THR A 10 -1.40 2.98 14.10
N ASP A 11 -1.94 3.96 13.38
CA ASP A 11 -2.92 3.72 12.32
C ASP A 11 -2.21 3.49 11.00
N TRP A 12 -2.18 2.23 10.54
CA TRP A 12 -1.56 1.84 9.26
C TRP A 12 -2.12 2.64 8.08
N LEU A 13 -1.34 2.78 7.01
CA LEU A 13 -1.82 3.43 5.79
C LEU A 13 -3.01 2.64 5.21
N PRO A 14 -4.04 3.32 4.68
CA PRO A 14 -5.24 2.66 4.20
C PRO A 14 -4.92 1.74 3.02
N THR A 15 -5.49 0.54 3.08
CA THR A 15 -5.48 -0.47 2.01
C THR A 15 -6.88 -0.73 1.44
N THR A 16 -7.91 -0.14 2.07
CA THR A 16 -9.32 -0.28 1.74
C THR A 16 -10.06 1.06 1.75
N LYS A 17 -11.19 1.13 1.03
CA LYS A 17 -12.11 2.29 1.08
C LYS A 17 -12.63 2.58 2.48
N LYS A 18 -12.93 1.54 3.26
CA LYS A 18 -13.44 1.71 4.62
C LYS A 18 -12.44 2.45 5.52
N GLU A 19 -11.15 2.16 5.38
CA GLU A 19 -10.10 2.88 6.11
C GLU A 19 -9.95 4.33 5.63
N MET A 20 -10.15 4.60 4.34
CA MET A 20 -10.24 5.97 3.82
C MET A 20 -11.44 6.72 4.41
N GLU A 21 -12.61 6.09 4.48
CA GLU A 21 -13.83 6.65 5.08
C GLU A 21 -13.63 6.99 6.56
N ILE A 22 -12.99 6.10 7.33
CA ILE A 22 -12.64 6.34 8.75
C ILE A 22 -11.74 7.57 8.90
N ARG A 23 -10.83 7.80 7.93
CA ARG A 23 -9.96 8.98 7.87
C ARG A 23 -10.65 10.23 7.30
N GLY A 24 -11.89 10.13 6.83
CA GLY A 24 -12.60 11.22 6.14
C GLY A 24 -12.00 11.56 4.78
N TRP A 25 -11.43 10.58 4.08
CA TRP A 25 -10.77 10.76 2.78
C TRP A 25 -11.65 10.21 1.66
N ASP A 26 -12.15 11.10 0.79
CA ASP A 26 -12.92 10.70 -0.39
C ASP A 26 -12.03 10.25 -1.57
N SER A 27 -10.75 10.66 -1.57
CA SER A 27 -9.75 10.30 -2.57
C SER A 27 -8.34 10.26 -1.97
N LEU A 28 -7.43 9.59 -2.68
CA LEU A 28 -6.01 9.52 -2.37
C LEU A 28 -5.21 10.38 -3.34
N ASP A 29 -4.12 10.97 -2.88
CA ASP A 29 -3.18 11.68 -3.74
C ASP A 29 -2.19 10.72 -4.40
N VAL A 30 -1.73 9.73 -3.63
CA VAL A 30 -0.76 8.71 -4.08
C VAL A 30 -1.27 7.33 -3.69
N ILE A 31 -1.20 6.39 -4.65
CA ILE A 31 -1.43 4.96 -4.38
C ILE A 31 -0.13 4.22 -4.66
N ILE A 32 0.41 3.53 -3.65
CA ILE A 32 1.62 2.73 -3.79
C ILE A 32 1.22 1.26 -3.98
N VAL A 33 1.49 0.73 -5.17
CA VAL A 33 1.31 -0.68 -5.51
C VAL A 33 2.57 -1.44 -5.13
N SER A 34 2.42 -2.48 -4.30
CA SER A 34 3.51 -3.32 -3.82
C SER A 34 3.33 -4.75 -4.29
N GLY A 35 4.39 -5.35 -4.83
CA GLY A 35 4.47 -6.80 -5.12
C GLY A 35 4.62 -7.68 -3.87
N ASP A 36 4.78 -7.06 -2.70
CA ASP A 36 4.97 -7.70 -1.40
C ASP A 36 3.83 -7.32 -0.43
N ALA A 37 3.67 -8.10 0.64
CA ALA A 37 2.71 -7.80 1.69
C ALA A 37 3.01 -6.43 2.31
N TYR A 38 1.96 -5.72 2.71
CA TYR A 38 2.12 -4.47 3.44
C TYR A 38 2.31 -4.77 4.92
N VAL A 39 3.47 -4.39 5.44
CA VAL A 39 3.78 -4.34 6.87
C VAL A 39 4.27 -2.94 7.17
N ASP A 40 3.58 -2.25 8.07
CA ASP A 40 3.91 -0.88 8.43
C ASP A 40 5.07 -0.84 9.43
N HIS A 41 6.29 -1.07 8.92
CA HIS A 41 7.50 -1.20 9.71
C HIS A 41 8.68 -0.50 9.00
N PRO A 42 9.60 0.16 9.72
CA PRO A 42 10.71 0.91 9.10
C PRO A 42 11.68 0.07 8.27
N ALA A 43 11.69 -1.26 8.46
CA ALA A 43 12.44 -2.18 7.60
C ALA A 43 11.82 -2.40 6.21
N PHE A 44 10.60 -1.89 5.98
CA PHE A 44 9.86 -2.04 4.73
C PHE A 44 9.88 -0.72 3.95
N GLY A 45 10.55 -0.70 2.80
CA GLY A 45 10.69 0.51 1.98
C GLY A 45 9.35 1.12 1.57
N THR A 46 8.35 0.29 1.26
CA THR A 46 6.97 0.72 0.97
C THR A 46 6.36 1.52 2.12
N ALA A 47 6.58 1.09 3.38
CA ALA A 47 6.07 1.78 4.55
C ALA A 47 6.81 3.11 4.77
N VAL A 48 8.14 3.11 4.67
CA VAL A 48 8.96 4.32 4.81
C VAL A 48 8.57 5.39 3.78
N ILE A 49 8.46 5.01 2.51
CA ILE A 49 8.07 5.93 1.44
C ILE A 49 6.65 6.45 1.66
N GLY A 50 5.70 5.56 1.98
CA GLY A 50 4.31 5.96 2.21
C GLY A 50 4.16 6.92 3.39
N ARG A 51 4.86 6.66 4.50
CA ARG A 51 4.84 7.53 5.69
C ARG A 51 5.55 8.86 5.46
N LEU A 52 6.62 8.89 4.67
CA LEU A 52 7.26 10.15 4.31
C LEU A 52 6.32 11.02 3.48
N ILE A 53 5.65 10.46 2.48
CA ILE A 53 4.68 11.20 1.66
C ILE A 53 3.48 11.65 2.50
N GLU A 54 2.99 10.81 3.42
CA GLU A 54 1.91 11.18 4.36
C GLU A 54 2.34 12.31 5.31
N ALA A 55 3.59 12.31 5.79
CA ALA A 55 4.14 13.36 6.65
C ALA A 55 4.24 14.72 5.96
N GLU A 56 4.41 14.74 4.63
CA GLU A 56 4.33 15.96 3.80
C GLU A 56 2.88 16.45 3.58
N GLY A 57 1.88 15.77 4.17
CA GLY A 57 0.48 16.19 4.16
C GLY A 57 -0.37 15.59 3.04
N PHE A 58 0.16 14.64 2.28
CA PHE A 58 -0.57 13.97 1.20
C PHE A 58 -1.35 12.74 1.70
N LYS A 59 -2.44 12.42 1.02
CA LYS A 59 -3.25 11.22 1.30
C LYS A 59 -2.68 10.02 0.56
N VAL A 60 -2.11 9.06 1.29
CA VAL A 60 -1.43 7.90 0.70
C VAL A 60 -2.19 6.63 1.03
N GLY A 61 -2.34 5.73 0.05
CA GLY A 61 -2.83 4.37 0.29
C GLY A 61 -1.91 3.32 -0.30
N ILE A 62 -1.96 2.11 0.26
CA ILE A 62 -1.13 0.99 -0.17
C ILE A 62 -2.02 -0.07 -0.83
N LEU A 63 -1.60 -0.54 -2.00
CA LEU A 63 -2.20 -1.66 -2.71
C LEU A 63 -1.22 -2.85 -2.69
N PRO A 64 -1.26 -3.70 -1.66
CA PRO A 64 -0.38 -4.86 -1.55
C PRO A 64 -0.90 -6.02 -2.40
N GLN A 65 -0.01 -6.65 -3.15
CA GLN A 65 -0.23 -7.88 -3.94
C GLN A 65 -1.57 -7.91 -4.68
N PRO A 66 -1.90 -6.90 -5.51
CA PRO A 66 -3.17 -6.89 -6.21
C PRO A 66 -3.30 -8.09 -7.16
N ASN A 67 -4.46 -8.73 -7.18
CA ASN A 67 -4.72 -9.78 -8.14
C ASN A 67 -4.83 -9.19 -9.56
N TRP A 68 -3.93 -9.59 -10.43
CA TRP A 68 -3.85 -9.16 -11.83
C TRP A 68 -4.56 -10.11 -12.81
N ARG A 69 -4.98 -11.30 -12.35
CA ARG A 69 -5.62 -12.32 -13.18
C ARG A 69 -7.14 -12.19 -13.27
N ASP A 70 -7.73 -11.41 -12.36
CA ASP A 70 -9.17 -11.23 -12.26
C ASP A 70 -9.63 -9.93 -12.98
N ASP A 71 -10.84 -9.46 -12.68
CA ASP A 71 -11.51 -8.31 -13.30
C ASP A 71 -10.98 -6.92 -12.87
N LEU A 72 -9.72 -6.87 -12.43
CA LEU A 72 -9.00 -5.66 -11.99
C LEU A 72 -9.67 -4.94 -10.81
N ARG A 73 -10.52 -5.61 -10.03
CA ARG A 73 -11.16 -5.04 -8.82
C ARG A 73 -10.16 -4.46 -7.85
N ASP A 74 -9.05 -5.15 -7.62
CA ASP A 74 -8.01 -4.70 -6.70
C ASP A 74 -7.39 -3.37 -7.12
N PHE A 75 -7.21 -3.15 -8.42
CA PHE A 75 -6.69 -1.90 -8.95
C PHE A 75 -7.72 -0.76 -8.90
N LYS A 76 -9.02 -1.09 -8.87
CA LYS A 76 -10.12 -0.11 -8.85
C LYS A 76 -10.60 0.21 -7.43
N LYS A 77 -10.32 -0.63 -6.43
CA LYS A 77 -10.93 -0.52 -5.10
C LYS A 77 -10.60 0.79 -4.39
N LEU A 78 -9.41 1.35 -4.60
CA LEU A 78 -8.99 2.62 -3.99
C LEU A 78 -9.31 3.86 -4.84
N GLY A 79 -9.88 3.67 -6.04
CA GLY A 79 -10.15 4.77 -6.98
C GLY A 79 -8.91 5.28 -7.70
N LYS A 80 -9.07 6.39 -8.42
CA LYS A 80 -7.99 7.06 -9.14
C LYS A 80 -7.26 8.02 -8.19
N PRO A 81 -5.90 8.00 -8.13
CA PRO A 81 -5.15 8.95 -7.34
C PRO A 81 -5.19 10.35 -7.98
N ASN A 82 -5.12 11.39 -7.16
CA ASN A 82 -5.08 12.77 -7.64
C ASN A 82 -3.75 13.10 -8.33
N LEU A 83 -2.65 12.45 -7.91
CA LEU A 83 -1.31 12.69 -8.45
C LEU A 83 -0.80 11.50 -9.26
N PHE A 84 -0.44 10.39 -8.63
CA PHE A 84 0.17 9.25 -9.33
C PHE A 84 0.04 7.90 -8.61
N PHE A 85 0.36 6.84 -9.35
CA PHE A 85 0.63 5.51 -8.81
C PHE A 85 2.13 5.29 -8.66
N GLY A 86 2.59 4.94 -7.47
CA GLY A 86 3.94 4.44 -7.24
C GLY A 86 3.95 2.91 -7.34
N VAL A 87 4.92 2.30 -8.01
CA VAL A 87 4.99 0.83 -8.14
C VAL A 87 6.33 0.34 -7.61
N THR A 88 6.31 -0.65 -6.73
CA THR A 88 7.50 -1.28 -6.15
C THR A 88 7.34 -2.80 -6.08
N ALA A 89 8.46 -3.52 -6.24
CA ALA A 89 8.51 -4.98 -6.06
C ALA A 89 8.38 -5.39 -4.58
N GLY A 90 8.60 -4.46 -3.64
CA GLY A 90 8.63 -4.74 -2.21
C GLY A 90 10.03 -5.04 -1.69
N CYS A 91 10.15 -5.70 -0.54
CA CYS A 91 11.44 -5.92 0.12
C CYS A 91 12.12 -7.21 -0.35
N VAL A 92 11.31 -8.19 -0.75
CA VAL A 92 11.78 -9.50 -1.21
C VAL A 92 11.80 -9.52 -2.73
N ASP A 93 12.90 -10.00 -3.31
CA ASP A 93 12.98 -10.15 -4.76
C ASP A 93 11.92 -11.11 -5.31
N SER A 94 11.40 -10.78 -6.49
CA SER A 94 10.35 -11.51 -7.19
C SER A 94 10.69 -13.00 -7.41
N MET A 95 11.97 -13.33 -7.63
CA MET A 95 12.42 -14.71 -7.81
C MET A 95 12.29 -15.53 -6.53
N VAL A 96 12.57 -14.92 -5.38
CA VAL A 96 12.47 -15.54 -4.04
C VAL A 96 11.02 -15.67 -3.61
N ASN A 97 10.15 -14.70 -3.98
CA ASN A 97 8.72 -14.80 -3.73
C ASN A 97 8.04 -15.87 -4.60
N HIS A 98 8.51 -16.09 -5.83
CA HIS A 98 7.94 -17.09 -6.72
C HIS A 98 8.53 -18.50 -6.52
N SER A 99 9.79 -18.59 -6.09
CA SER A 99 10.56 -19.84 -6.09
C SER A 99 11.18 -20.13 -4.73
N THR A 100 11.08 -21.38 -4.29
CA THR A 100 11.90 -21.89 -3.18
C THR A 100 13.39 -21.81 -3.52
N ALA A 101 14.28 -21.86 -2.52
CA ALA A 101 15.74 -21.88 -2.72
C ALA A 101 16.23 -22.97 -3.71
N ALA A 102 15.42 -24.02 -3.92
CA ALA A 102 15.64 -25.08 -4.90
C ALA A 102 15.02 -24.80 -6.29
N ARG A 103 14.69 -23.54 -6.64
CA ARG A 103 14.04 -23.11 -7.91
C ARG A 103 12.69 -23.79 -8.22
N ARG A 104 11.99 -24.37 -7.23
CA ARG A 104 10.62 -24.84 -7.41
C ARG A 104 9.62 -23.72 -7.13
N LYS A 105 8.63 -23.53 -8.01
CA LYS A 105 7.50 -22.62 -7.76
C LYS A 105 6.84 -22.98 -6.42
N ARG A 106 6.66 -22.01 -5.52
CA ARG A 106 5.81 -22.21 -4.35
C ARG A 106 4.36 -22.33 -4.83
N SER A 107 3.73 -23.46 -4.51
CA SER A 107 2.28 -23.61 -4.60
C SER A 107 1.72 -23.21 -3.24
N ASN A 108 0.99 -22.09 -3.19
CA ASN A 108 0.03 -21.81 -2.12
C ASN A 108 -1.36 -22.13 -2.64
#